data_AF-A0A3C0QIK5-F1
#
_entry.id   AF-A0A3C0QIK5-F1
#
_cell.length_a   1.000
_cell.length_b   1.000
_cell.length_c   1.000
_cell.angle_alpha   90.00
_cell.angle_beta   90.00
_cell.angle_gamma   90.00
#
_symmetry.space_group_name_H-M   'P 1'
#
loop_
_entity.id
_entity.type
_entity.pdbx_description
1 polymer ?
#
loop_
_entity_poly.entity_id
_entity_poly.type
_entity_poly.pdbx_seq_one_letter_code
_entity_poly.pdbx_strand_id
1 'polypeptide(L)'
;MDNLTKEQRKKNMQNIRSVNTEPERLIMRELSRRKIYFAKYVNSIIGKPDIVFRRKKVILFVDSDFWHGHPKRLIMPKSNKKYWETKIERNRKRDKEVNTQLKKDGWKVIRIWEYDIKHNIDKCVKRILKAIE
;
A
#
# COMPACT_ATOMS: atom_id res chain seq x y z
N MET A 1 22.01 -14.71 11.08
CA MET A 1 21.02 -15.13 12.09
C MET A 1 19.86 -14.16 12.10
N ASP A 2 18.66 -14.65 12.40
CA ASP A 2 17.51 -13.80 12.75
C ASP A 2 17.74 -13.27 14.17
N ASN A 3 17.44 -12.00 14.41
CA ASN A 3 17.58 -11.37 15.73
C ASN A 3 16.43 -11.72 16.69
N LEU A 4 15.44 -12.50 16.22
CA LEU A 4 14.28 -12.95 17.00
C LEU A 4 14.25 -14.48 17.14
N THR A 5 13.71 -14.95 18.26
CA THR A 5 13.37 -16.38 18.41
C THR A 5 12.24 -16.77 17.45
N LYS A 6 12.08 -18.08 17.20
CA LYS A 6 11.00 -18.59 16.34
C LYS A 6 9.61 -18.17 16.83
N GLU A 7 9.40 -18.17 18.15
CA GLU A 7 8.13 -17.76 18.77
C GLU A 7 7.89 -16.25 18.63
N GLN A 8 8.91 -15.43 18.86
CA GLN A 8 8.83 -13.97 18.65
C GLN A 8 8.54 -13.64 17.19
N ARG A 9 9.19 -14.33 16.25
CA ARG A 9 8.94 -14.17 14.81
C ARG A 9 7.51 -14.57 14.45
N LYS A 10 7.01 -15.69 14.97
CA LYS A 10 5.62 -16.14 14.77
C LYS A 10 4.63 -15.11 15.28
N LYS A 11 4.80 -14.63 16.52
CA LYS A 11 3.96 -13.59 17.13
C LYS A 11 3.99 -12.29 16.33
N ASN A 12 5.16 -11.85 15.88
CA ASN A 12 5.28 -10.67 15.04
C ASN A 12 4.51 -10.82 13.73
N MET A 13 4.68 -11.95 13.03
CA MET A 13 3.97 -12.21 11.78
C MET A 13 2.45 -12.27 11.96
N GLN A 14 1.96 -12.79 13.09
CA GLN A 14 0.53 -12.83 13.42
C GLN A 14 -0.07 -11.44 13.68
N ASN A 15 0.73 -10.49 14.16
CA ASN A 15 0.27 -9.13 14.42
C ASN A 15 0.27 -8.22 13.18
N ILE A 16 0.85 -8.67 12.05
CA ILE A 16 0.86 -7.90 10.80
C ILE A 16 -0.54 -7.94 10.21
N ARG A 17 -1.19 -6.76 10.19
CA ARG A 17 -2.52 -6.57 9.61
C ARG A 17 -2.41 -6.30 8.12
N SER A 18 -3.37 -6.80 7.36
CA SER A 18 -3.48 -6.57 5.91
C SER A 18 -4.21 -5.29 5.53
N VAL A 19 -4.94 -4.69 6.48
CA VAL A 19 -5.72 -3.45 6.32
C VAL A 19 -5.72 -2.69 7.64
N ASN A 20 -6.14 -1.43 7.60
CA ASN A 20 -6.18 -0.54 8.75
C ASN A 20 -4.80 -0.36 9.38
N THR A 21 -3.78 -0.32 8.53
CA THR A 21 -2.41 -0.04 8.94
C THR A 21 -2.28 1.43 9.35
N GLU A 22 -1.22 1.76 10.08
CA GLU A 22 -0.93 3.15 10.45
C GLU A 22 -0.87 4.12 9.25
N PRO A 23 -0.11 3.86 8.15
CA PRO A 23 -0.05 4.79 7.01
C PRO A 23 -1.41 4.98 6.33
N GLU A 24 -2.23 3.94 6.22
CA GLU A 24 -3.60 4.05 5.71
C GLU A 24 -4.44 4.99 6.58
N ARG A 25 -4.42 4.79 7.92
CA ARG A 25 -5.16 5.64 8.86
C ARG A 25 -4.71 7.11 8.79
N LEU A 26 -3.42 7.35 8.63
CA LEU A 26 -2.88 8.72 8.49
C LEU A 26 -3.46 9.43 7.27
N ILE A 27 -3.42 8.78 6.09
CA ILE A 27 -4.03 9.35 4.87
C ILE A 27 -5.54 9.54 5.02
N MET A 28 -6.24 8.53 5.53
CA MET A 28 -7.70 8.60 5.73
C MET A 28 -8.09 9.75 6.66
N ARG A 29 -7.32 9.96 7.74
CA ARG A 29 -7.53 11.07 8.67
C ARG A 29 -7.36 12.42 7.99
N GLU A 30 -6.31 12.60 7.19
CA GLU A 30 -6.08 13.86 6.47
C GLU A 30 -7.15 14.15 5.42
N LEU A 31 -7.60 13.14 4.69
CA LEU A 31 -8.69 13.29 3.72
C LEU A 31 -10.00 13.67 4.41
N SER A 32 -10.35 13.01 5.52
CA SER A 32 -11.53 13.32 6.32
C SER A 32 -11.47 14.73 6.90
N ARG A 33 -10.31 15.17 7.42
CA ARG A 33 -10.10 16.54 7.93
C ARG A 33 -10.37 17.60 6.85
N ARG A 34 -10.12 17.26 5.59
CA ARG A 34 -10.38 18.11 4.42
C ARG A 34 -11.79 17.96 3.83
N LYS A 35 -12.69 17.22 4.50
CA LYS A 35 -14.06 16.92 4.05
C LYS A 35 -14.11 16.21 2.69
N ILE A 36 -13.10 15.40 2.38
CA ILE A 36 -13.06 14.61 1.15
C ILE A 36 -13.65 13.24 1.42
N TYR A 37 -14.68 12.88 0.68
CA TYR A 37 -15.36 11.60 0.79
C TYR A 37 -14.69 10.52 -0.06
N PHE A 38 -14.52 9.34 0.52
CA PHE A 38 -13.93 8.18 -0.14
C PHE A 38 -14.53 6.88 0.38
N ALA A 39 -14.47 5.83 -0.44
CA ALA A 39 -14.73 4.47 0.01
C ALA A 39 -13.43 3.80 0.44
N LYS A 40 -13.46 3.04 1.53
CA LYS A 40 -12.31 2.30 2.05
C LYS A 40 -12.44 0.79 1.78
N TYR A 41 -11.32 0.12 1.50
CA TYR A 41 -11.21 -1.33 1.39
C TYR A 41 -12.25 -1.97 0.44
N VAL A 42 -12.33 -1.47 -0.80
CA VAL A 42 -13.39 -1.88 -1.74
C VAL A 42 -13.07 -3.26 -2.33
N ASN A 43 -13.72 -4.30 -1.80
CA ASN A 43 -13.50 -5.69 -2.23
C ASN A 43 -13.99 -6.02 -3.65
N SER A 44 -14.92 -5.23 -4.19
CA SER A 44 -15.47 -5.43 -5.54
C SER A 44 -14.53 -4.97 -6.67
N ILE A 45 -13.40 -4.34 -6.33
CA ILE A 45 -12.41 -3.85 -7.30
C ILE A 45 -11.16 -4.72 -7.21
N ILE A 46 -10.61 -5.10 -8.36
CA ILE A 46 -9.38 -5.90 -8.45
C ILE A 46 -8.24 -5.22 -7.69
N GLY A 47 -7.46 -6.01 -6.96
CA GLY A 47 -6.39 -5.50 -6.10
C GLY A 47 -6.84 -5.02 -4.73
N LYS A 48 -8.16 -4.92 -4.46
CA LYS A 48 -8.73 -4.47 -3.17
C LYS A 48 -8.14 -3.14 -2.71
N PRO A 49 -8.38 -2.05 -3.46
CA PRO A 49 -7.79 -0.75 -3.15
C PRO A 49 -8.15 -0.24 -1.76
N ASP A 50 -7.18 0.42 -1.13
CA ASP A 50 -7.33 0.98 0.22
C ASP A 50 -8.34 2.11 0.23
N ILE A 51 -8.25 3.00 -0.77
CA ILE A 51 -9.11 4.18 -0.90
C ILE A 51 -9.58 4.33 -2.35
N VAL A 52 -10.88 4.62 -2.53
CA VAL A 52 -11.52 4.80 -3.83
C VAL A 52 -12.36 6.06 -3.85
N PHE A 53 -12.12 6.91 -4.86
CA PHE A 53 -12.90 8.10 -5.16
C PHE A 53 -13.80 7.81 -6.38
N ARG A 54 -14.96 7.17 -6.14
CA ARG A 54 -15.84 6.64 -7.19
C ARG A 54 -16.21 7.67 -8.26
N ARG A 55 -16.65 8.86 -7.84
CA ARG A 55 -17.07 9.95 -8.76
C ARG A 55 -15.93 10.44 -9.65
N LYS A 56 -14.68 10.32 -9.20
CA LYS A 56 -13.49 10.82 -9.90
C LYS A 56 -12.75 9.71 -10.66
N LYS A 57 -13.23 8.46 -10.60
CA LYS A 57 -12.53 7.27 -11.11
C LYS A 57 -11.07 7.20 -10.68
N VAL A 58 -10.78 7.52 -9.41
CA VAL A 58 -9.43 7.47 -8.83
C VAL A 58 -9.35 6.39 -7.76
N ILE A 59 -8.28 5.61 -7.82
CA ILE A 59 -7.93 4.56 -6.85
C ILE A 59 -6.59 4.91 -6.21
N LEU A 60 -6.49 4.71 -4.90
CA LEU A 60 -5.27 4.85 -4.14
C LEU A 60 -4.92 3.54 -3.44
N PHE A 61 -3.68 3.10 -3.64
CA PHE A 61 -3.02 2.04 -2.88
C PHE A 61 -1.96 2.64 -1.95
N VAL A 62 -1.90 2.13 -0.72
CA VAL A 62 -0.87 2.40 0.27
C VAL A 62 0.06 1.19 0.32
N ASP A 63 1.23 1.32 -0.31
CA ASP A 63 2.17 0.22 -0.45
C ASP A 63 3.11 0.17 0.76
N SER A 64 3.15 -0.96 1.47
CA SER A 64 4.25 -1.24 2.40
C SER A 64 5.57 -1.38 1.66
N ASP A 65 6.61 -0.75 2.20
CA ASP A 65 7.96 -0.75 1.66
C ASP A 65 8.53 -2.17 1.59
N PHE A 66 8.20 -3.02 2.55
CA PHE A 66 8.69 -4.39 2.56
C PHE A 66 7.90 -5.29 1.61
N TRP A 67 6.57 -5.33 1.75
CA TRP A 67 5.73 -6.33 1.07
C TRP A 67 5.61 -6.10 -0.45
N HIS A 68 5.66 -4.85 -0.89
CA HIS A 68 5.64 -4.47 -2.31
C HIS A 68 7.06 -4.16 -2.84
N GLY A 69 8.06 -4.17 -1.96
CA GLY A 69 9.46 -3.99 -2.32
C GLY A 69 9.77 -2.58 -2.79
N HIS A 70 9.91 -1.64 -1.87
CA HIS A 70 10.31 -0.28 -2.14
C HIS A 70 11.64 -0.25 -2.92
N PRO A 71 11.74 0.43 -4.06
CA PRO A 71 12.92 0.38 -4.94
C PRO A 71 14.24 0.77 -4.25
N LYS A 72 14.19 1.70 -3.29
CA LYS A 72 15.39 2.23 -2.60
C LYS A 72 15.56 1.77 -1.15
N ARG A 73 14.55 1.09 -0.57
CA ARG A 73 14.48 0.88 0.89
C ARG A 73 14.21 -0.57 1.27
N LEU A 74 14.06 -1.46 0.29
CA LEU A 74 13.87 -2.87 0.56
C LEU A 74 15.15 -3.46 1.17
N ILE A 75 15.06 -3.84 2.45
CA ILE A 75 16.11 -4.60 3.13
C ILE A 75 15.67 -6.06 3.15
N MET A 76 16.38 -6.91 2.39
CA MET A 76 16.06 -8.33 2.31
C MET A 76 16.44 -9.04 3.61
N PRO A 77 15.57 -9.90 4.19
CA PRO A 77 15.92 -10.68 5.36
C PRO A 77 17.08 -11.63 5.03
N LYS A 78 18.04 -11.75 5.97
CA LYS A 78 19.18 -12.69 5.82
C LYS A 78 18.72 -14.15 5.86
N SER A 79 17.65 -14.45 6.60
CA SER A 79 17.03 -15.77 6.67
C SER A 79 16.00 -15.97 5.57
N ASN A 80 15.93 -17.17 4.99
CA ASN A 80 14.97 -17.54 3.93
C ASN A 80 14.96 -16.58 2.73
N LYS A 81 16.13 -16.07 2.35
CA LYS A 81 16.29 -15.05 1.30
C LYS A 81 15.55 -15.41 0.00
N LYS A 82 15.74 -16.64 -0.51
CA LYS A 82 15.06 -17.12 -1.73
C LYS A 82 13.54 -17.05 -1.63
N TYR A 83 12.97 -17.44 -0.49
CA TYR A 83 11.53 -17.34 -0.25
C TYR A 83 11.05 -15.88 -0.32
N TRP A 84 11.77 -14.96 0.33
CA TRP A 84 11.40 -13.55 0.37
C TRP A 84 11.53 -12.88 -1.00
N GLU A 85 12.61 -13.17 -1.73
CA GLU A 85 12.81 -12.68 -3.10
C GLU A 85 11.66 -13.11 -4.02
N THR A 86 11.36 -14.41 -4.08
CA THR A 86 10.25 -14.92 -4.88
C THR A 86 8.90 -14.34 -4.45
N LYS A 87 8.67 -14.16 -3.14
CA LYS A 87 7.42 -13.59 -2.61
C LYS A 87 7.24 -12.13 -3.02
N ILE A 88 8.28 -11.31 -2.86
CA ILE A 88 8.25 -9.88 -3.18
C ILE A 88 8.12 -9.69 -4.70
N GLU A 89 8.84 -10.48 -5.49
CA GLU A 89 8.73 -10.45 -6.95
C GLU A 89 7.32 -10.78 -7.43
N ARG A 90 6.72 -11.84 -6.87
CA ARG A 90 5.32 -12.20 -7.17
C ARG A 90 4.35 -11.06 -6.81
N ASN A 91 4.55 -10.40 -5.67
CA ASN A 91 3.72 -9.27 -5.27
C ASN A 91 3.87 -8.11 -6.26
N ARG A 92 5.10 -7.75 -6.65
CA ARG A 92 5.35 -6.72 -7.67
C ARG A 92 4.73 -7.05 -9.02
N LYS A 93 4.77 -8.32 -9.43
CA LYS A 93 4.12 -8.78 -10.67
C LYS A 93 2.60 -8.61 -10.58
N ARG A 94 1.99 -9.07 -9.49
CA ARG A 94 0.56 -8.88 -9.23
C ARG A 94 0.17 -7.40 -9.22
N ASP A 95 0.97 -6.54 -8.61
CA ASP A 95 0.73 -5.09 -8.59
C ASP A 95 0.71 -4.49 -10.00
N LYS A 96 1.64 -4.91 -10.86
CA LYS A 96 1.69 -4.48 -12.27
C LYS A 96 0.43 -4.94 -13.04
N GLU A 97 0.01 -6.18 -12.82
CA GLU A 97 -1.20 -6.75 -13.45
C GLU A 97 -2.46 -5.98 -13.01
N VAL A 98 -2.62 -5.76 -11.71
CA VAL A 98 -3.71 -4.97 -11.12
C VAL A 98 -3.72 -3.55 -11.69
N ASN A 99 -2.57 -2.86 -11.69
CA ASN A 99 -2.47 -1.50 -12.22
C ASN A 99 -2.85 -1.44 -13.71
N THR A 100 -2.44 -2.44 -14.48
CA THR A 100 -2.75 -2.53 -15.91
C THR A 100 -4.24 -2.73 -16.13
N GLN A 101 -4.87 -3.64 -15.38
CA GLN A 101 -6.31 -3.88 -15.49
C GLN A 101 -7.11 -2.65 -15.08
N LEU A 102 -6.79 -2.04 -13.93
CA LEU A 102 -7.50 -0.84 -13.46
C LEU A 102 -7.41 0.32 -14.44
N LYS A 103 -6.24 0.52 -15.08
CA LYS A 103 -6.09 1.54 -16.12
C LYS A 103 -6.94 1.23 -17.35
N LYS A 104 -7.02 -0.03 -17.78
CA LYS A 104 -7.90 -0.47 -18.88
C LYS A 104 -9.38 -0.24 -18.54
N ASP A 105 -9.75 -0.44 -17.29
CA ASP A 105 -11.11 -0.17 -16.78
C ASP A 105 -11.39 1.35 -16.59
N GLY A 106 -10.45 2.21 -16.98
CA GLY A 106 -10.60 3.67 -16.96
C GLY A 106 -10.34 4.32 -15.60
N TRP A 107 -9.68 3.63 -14.67
CA TRP A 107 -9.28 4.18 -13.38
C TRP A 107 -7.92 4.88 -13.44
N LYS A 108 -7.83 6.03 -12.78
CA LYS A 108 -6.56 6.66 -12.43
C LYS A 108 -6.02 6.01 -11.16
N VAL A 109 -4.89 5.30 -11.29
CA VAL A 109 -4.27 4.57 -10.19
C VAL A 109 -3.14 5.39 -9.57
N ILE A 110 -3.20 5.60 -8.26
CA ILE A 110 -2.16 6.21 -7.44
C ILE A 110 -1.64 5.14 -6.49
N ARG A 111 -0.32 5.03 -6.37
CA ARG A 111 0.32 4.29 -5.28
C ARG A 111 1.27 5.19 -4.51
N ILE A 112 1.21 5.12 -3.19
CA ILE A 112 2.04 5.90 -2.27
C ILE A 112 2.67 4.92 -1.29
N TRP A 113 3.98 5.06 -1.08
CA TRP A 113 4.72 4.20 -0.17
C TRP A 113 4.49 4.60 1.29
N GLU A 114 4.52 3.61 2.19
CA GLU A 114 4.40 3.85 3.63
C GLU A 114 5.49 4.81 4.13
N TYR A 115 6.70 4.73 3.59
CA TYR A 115 7.78 5.67 3.90
C TYR A 115 7.37 7.12 3.62
N ASP A 116 6.85 7.39 2.42
CA ASP A 116 6.47 8.74 2.00
C ASP A 116 5.36 9.31 2.90
N ILE A 117 4.40 8.47 3.30
CA ILE A 117 3.30 8.88 4.19
C ILE A 117 3.83 9.25 5.58
N LYS A 118 4.75 8.44 6.13
CA LYS A 118 5.31 8.66 7.47
C LYS A 118 6.23 9.88 7.53
N HIS A 119 6.88 10.25 6.44
CA HIS A 119 7.88 11.33 6.41
C HIS A 119 7.36 12.63 5.80
N ASN A 120 6.43 12.58 4.87
CA ASN A 120 5.90 13.77 4.20
C ASN A 120 4.44 13.56 3.74
N ILE A 121 3.55 13.52 4.72
CA ILE A 121 2.12 13.33 4.49
C ILE A 121 1.52 14.45 3.63
N ASP A 122 1.97 15.69 3.78
CA ASP A 122 1.44 16.82 3.00
C ASP A 122 1.72 16.68 1.51
N LYS A 123 2.92 16.21 1.13
CA LYS A 123 3.25 15.91 -0.26
C LYS A 123 2.37 14.78 -0.81
N CYS A 124 2.13 13.76 -0.01
CA CYS A 124 1.26 12.63 -0.38
C CYS A 124 -0.18 13.12 -0.62
N VAL A 125 -0.72 13.91 0.30
CA VAL A 125 -2.06 14.48 0.19
C VAL A 125 -2.16 15.41 -1.02
N LYS A 126 -1.21 16.32 -1.25
CA LYS A 126 -1.18 17.18 -2.45
C LYS A 126 -1.25 16.37 -3.75
N ARG A 127 -0.52 15.25 -3.83
CA ARG A 127 -0.58 14.34 -4.99
C ARG A 127 -1.95 13.69 -5.15
N ILE A 128 -2.62 13.32 -4.06
CA ILE A 128 -3.98 12.79 -4.08
C ILE A 128 -4.98 13.87 -4.55
N LEU A 129 -4.88 15.09 -4.01
CA LEU A 129 -5.76 16.21 -4.38
C LEU A 129 -5.69 16.51 -5.89
N LYS A 130 -4.47 16.69 -6.42
CA LYS A 130 -4.25 16.88 -7.86
C LYS A 130 -4.81 15.73 -8.71
N ALA A 131 -4.92 14.54 -8.12
CA ALA A 131 -5.42 13.39 -8.85
C ALA A 131 -6.95 13.32 -8.92
N ILE A 132 -7.64 13.86 -7.91
CA ILE A 132 -9.10 13.85 -7.77
C ILE A 132 -9.79 15.17 -8.18
N GLU A 133 -9.02 16.21 -8.48
CA GLU A 133 -9.49 17.40 -9.20
C GLU A 133 -10.11 16.97 -10.54
#